data_AF-A0A1G7LDD3-F1
#
_entry.id   AF-A0A1G7LDD3-F1
#
_cell.length_a   1.000
_cell.length_b   1.000
_cell.length_c   1.000
_cell.angle_alpha   90.00
_cell.angle_beta   90.00
_cell.angle_gamma   90.00
#
_symmetry.space_group_name_H-M   'P 1'
#
loop_
_entity.id
_entity.type
_entity.pdbx_description
1 polymer ?
#
loop_
_entity_poly.entity_id
_entity_poly.type
_entity_poly.pdbx_seq_one_letter_code
_entity_poly.pdbx_strand_id
1 'polypeptide(L)' 'MKAMLSGFAAIIIIGVGAYYGLHMLDFSSQDVFSSPNVRLD' A
#
# COMPACT_ATOMS: atom_id res chain seq x y z
N MET A 1 -19.17 -8.93 -18.24
CA MET A 1 -18.32 -7.79 -18.66
C MET A 1 -18.42 -6.60 -17.70
N LYS A 2 -19.61 -6.04 -17.44
CA LYS A 2 -19.77 -4.88 -16.53
C LYS A 2 -19.21 -5.10 -15.11
N ALA A 3 -19.46 -6.28 -14.54
CA ALA A 3 -18.93 -6.67 -13.23
C ALA A 3 -17.38 -6.75 -13.21
N MET A 4 -16.78 -7.08 -14.34
CA MET A 4 -15.33 -7.16 -14.47
C MET A 4 -14.74 -5.75 -14.53
N LEU A 5 -15.36 -4.85 -15.31
CA LEU A 5 -14.98 -3.45 -15.40
C LEU A 5 -15.09 -2.73 -14.04
N SER A 6 -16.18 -2.98 -13.29
CA SER A 6 -16.34 -2.42 -11.95
C SER A 6 -15.30 -2.95 -10.95
N GLY A 7 -14.91 -4.21 -11.07
CA GLY A 7 -13.84 -4.79 -10.25
C GLY A 7 -12.50 -4.10 -10.52
N PHE A 8 -12.14 -3.90 -11.79
CA PHE A 8 -10.92 -3.17 -12.14
C PHE A 8 -10.95 -1.71 -11.67
N ALA A 9 -12.09 -1.02 -11.85
CA ALA A 9 -12.26 0.35 -11.36
C ALA A 9 -12.10 0.43 -9.83
N ALA A 10 -12.67 -0.52 -9.08
CA ALA A 10 -12.54 -0.58 -7.63
C ALA A 10 -11.09 -0.80 -7.20
N ILE A 11 -10.36 -1.70 -7.84
CA ILE A 11 -8.93 -1.97 -7.55
C ILE A 11 -8.09 -0.70 -7.75
N ILE A 12 -8.32 0.03 -8.85
CA ILE A 12 -7.60 1.29 -9.11
C ILE A 12 -7.85 2.30 -8.00
N ILE A 13 -9.12 2.50 -7.62
CA ILE A 13 -9.50 3.47 -6.57
C ILE A 13 -8.84 3.09 -5.23
N ILE A 14 -8.91 1.81 -4.85
CA ILE A 14 -8.32 1.31 -3.61
C ILE A 14 -6.79 1.48 -3.63
N GLY A 15 -6.13 1.13 -4.75
CA GLY A 15 -4.68 1.25 -4.88
C GLY A 15 -4.18 2.69 -4.78
N VAL A 16 -4.85 3.63 -5.47
CA VAL A 16 -4.51 5.07 -5.39
C VAL A 16 -4.77 5.61 -3.99
N GLY A 17 -5.92 5.27 -3.38
CA GLY A 17 -6.25 5.68 -2.02
C GLY A 17 -5.26 5.14 -0.99
N ALA A 18 -4.82 3.89 -1.13
CA ALA A 18 -3.80 3.30 -0.28
C ALA A 18 -2.43 3.98 -0.47
N TYR A 19 -2.02 4.28 -1.69
CA TYR A 19 -0.75 4.97 -1.96
C TYR A 19 -0.69 6.31 -1.24
N TYR A 20 -1.67 7.19 -1.42
CA TYR A 20 -1.64 8.51 -0.78
C TYR A 20 -2.01 8.44 0.71
N GLY A 21 -3.00 7.62 1.07
CA GLY A 21 -3.47 7.51 2.45
C GLY A 21 -2.43 6.92 3.40
N LEU A 22 -1.72 5.86 2.98
CA LEU A 22 -0.66 5.28 3.80
C LEU A 22 0.58 6.18 3.87
N HIS A 23 0.92 6.90 2.79
CA HIS A 23 1.98 7.92 2.82
C HIS A 23 1.64 9.08 3.77
N MET A 24 0.40 9.55 3.79
CA MET A 24 -0.04 10.60 4.73
C MET A 24 -0.03 10.15 6.19
N LEU A 25 -0.22 8.84 6.44
CA LEU A 25 -0.20 8.25 7.77
C LEU A 25 1.19 7.79 8.23
N ASP A 26 2.24 8.13 7.47
CA ASP A 26 3.64 7.76 7.75
C ASP A 26 3.86 6.24 7.86
N PHE A 27 2.97 5.44 7.25
CA PHE A 27 3.05 3.97 7.20
C PHE A 27 3.88 3.44 6.04
N SER A 28 4.72 4.29 5.46
CA SER A 28 5.63 3.93 4.40
C SER A 28 6.71 2.99 4.95
N SER A 29 6.67 1.72 4.54
CA SER A 29 7.74 0.75 4.86
C SER A 29 9.08 1.09 4.20
N GLN A 30 9.12 2.11 3.33
CA GLN A 30 10.37 2.66 2.77
C GLN A 30 11.08 3.57 3.75
N ASP A 31 10.34 4.21 4.67
CA ASP A 31 10.89 5.14 5.65
C ASP A 31 11.29 4.42 6.96
N VAL A 32 10.77 3.22 7.19
CA VAL A 32 11.12 2.38 8.34
C VAL A 32 12.15 1.32 7.92
N PHE A 33 13.43 1.61 8.15
CA PHE A 33 14.50 0.65 7.95
C PHE A 33 14.49 -0.45 9.02
N SER A 34 14.89 -1.66 8.63
CA SER A 34 15.20 -2.73 9.59
C SER A 34 16.26 -2.24 10.59
N SER A 35 15.90 -2.22 11.87
CA SER A 35 16.82 -1.86 12.95
C SER A 35 18.05 -2.78 12.94
N PRO A 36 19.25 -2.30 13.34
CA PRO A 36 20.41 -3.16 13.57
C PRO A 36 20.14 -4.33 14.56
N ASN A 37 19.07 -4.24 15.35
CA ASN A 37 18.65 -5.27 16.28
C ASN A 37 17.74 -6.35 15.65
N VAL A 38 17.48 -6.31 14.34
CA VAL A 38 16.81 -7.40 13.64
C VAL A 38 17.77 -8.57 13.54
N ARG A 39 17.50 -9.58 14.37
CA ARG A 39 18.14 -10.90 14.32
C ARG A 39 17.70 -11.61 13.04
N LEU A 40 18.58 -11.60 12.04
CA LEU A 40 18.43 -12.31 10.77
C LEU A 40 19.19 -13.65 10.77
N ASP A 41 19.57 -14.13 11.95
CA ASP A 41 20.18 -15.45 12.15
C ASP A 41 19.17 -16.59 12.05
#